data_AF-A0A7W4EKN7-F1
#
_entry.id   AF-A0A7W4EKN7-F1
#
_cell.length_a   1.000
_cell.length_b   1.000
_cell.length_c   1.000
_cell.angle_alpha   90.00
_cell.angle_beta   90.00
_cell.angle_gamma   90.00
#
_symmetry.space_group_name_H-M   'P 1'
#
loop_
_entity.id
_entity.type
_entity.pdbx_description
1 polymer ?
#
loop_
_entity_poly.entity_id
_entity_poly.type
_entity_poly.pdbx_seq_one_letter_code
_entity_poly.pdbx_strand_id
1 'polypeptide(L)'
;MKHTRVGLPEDKYLQRIGEIAYAASYIEWTLLGDIPRLQDRLPDDFCLEKLESKTTGSMATAAQEAAKQCQDGEVRAYLEVMGKALSTMAEIRNDVLHARPATYDTTSGTQRLFRAKVDTTRKPTGERIWIDEKWLDEQVDRINQALDDIEAVRPPFKK
;
A
#
# COMPACT_ATOMS: atom_id res chain seq x y z
N MET A 1 -21.74 9.88 -16.47
CA MET A 1 -20.35 9.70 -16.02
C MET A 1 -19.42 10.10 -17.17
N LYS A 2 -18.30 10.78 -16.90
CA LYS A 2 -17.33 11.13 -17.96
C LYS A 2 -16.24 10.05 -18.00
N HIS A 3 -15.78 9.67 -19.18
CA HIS A 3 -14.71 8.68 -19.37
C HIS A 3 -13.44 9.33 -19.91
N THR A 4 -12.31 8.73 -19.58
CA THR A 4 -11.02 9.04 -20.21
C THR A 4 -11.03 8.61 -21.69
N ARG A 5 -10.14 9.21 -22.50
CA ARG A 5 -9.98 8.88 -23.93
C ARG A 5 -9.03 7.71 -24.19
N VAL A 6 -8.44 7.12 -23.15
CA VAL A 6 -7.54 5.98 -23.28
C VAL A 6 -8.33 4.69 -23.55
N GLY A 7 -7.74 3.76 -24.31
CA GLY A 7 -8.26 2.40 -24.40
C GLY A 7 -8.13 1.71 -23.04
N LEU A 8 -9.26 1.37 -22.44
CA LEU A 8 -9.30 0.70 -21.15
C LEU A 8 -9.39 -0.82 -21.34
N PRO A 9 -8.77 -1.61 -20.45
CA PRO A 9 -9.07 -3.04 -20.34
C PRO A 9 -10.49 -3.24 -19.80
N GLU A 10 -10.91 -4.50 -19.70
CA GLU A 10 -12.23 -4.85 -19.19
C GLU A 10 -12.50 -4.37 -17.76
N ASP A 11 -13.78 -4.09 -17.47
CA ASP A 11 -14.21 -3.52 -16.20
C ASP A 11 -13.79 -4.35 -14.99
N LYS A 12 -13.83 -5.68 -15.09
CA LYS A 12 -13.41 -6.59 -14.00
C LYS A 12 -11.94 -6.40 -13.64
N TYR A 13 -11.08 -6.23 -14.63
CA TYR A 13 -9.65 -5.99 -14.39
C TYR A 13 -9.43 -4.61 -13.76
N LEU A 14 -10.12 -3.57 -14.25
CA LEU A 14 -10.07 -2.24 -13.64
C LEU A 14 -10.59 -2.22 -12.21
N GLN A 15 -11.63 -3.00 -11.91
CA GLN A 15 -12.17 -3.14 -10.55
C GLN A 15 -11.10 -3.69 -9.60
N ARG A 16 -10.38 -4.75 -9.99
CA ARG A 16 -9.30 -5.33 -9.19
C ARG A 16 -8.15 -4.34 -8.94
N ILE A 17 -7.80 -3.52 -9.93
CA ILE A 17 -6.84 -2.42 -9.75
C ILE A 17 -7.38 -1.37 -8.77
N GLY A 18 -8.67 -1.06 -8.85
CA GLY A 18 -9.37 -0.14 -7.93
C GLY A 18 -9.37 -0.64 -6.49
N GLU A 19 -9.56 -1.95 -6.26
CA GLU A 19 -9.51 -2.57 -4.94
C GLU A 19 -8.14 -2.36 -4.27
N ILE A 20 -7.04 -2.56 -5.01
CA ILE A 20 -5.67 -2.30 -4.51
C ILE A 20 -5.49 -0.82 -4.13
N ALA A 21 -5.93 0.09 -5.00
CA ALA A 21 -5.81 1.53 -4.76
C ALA A 21 -6.62 1.97 -3.52
N TYR A 22 -7.82 1.40 -3.36
CA TYR A 22 -8.68 1.67 -2.21
C TYR A 22 -8.09 1.09 -0.92
N ALA A 23 -7.56 -0.14 -0.96
CA ALA A 23 -6.91 -0.77 0.19
C ALA A 23 -5.71 0.04 0.70
N ALA A 24 -4.93 0.65 -0.20
CA ALA A 24 -3.83 1.53 0.20
C ALA A 24 -4.35 2.72 1.02
N SER A 25 -5.41 3.37 0.54
CA SER A 25 -6.05 4.49 1.24
C SER A 25 -6.65 4.06 2.58
N TYR A 26 -7.21 2.85 2.65
CA TYR A 26 -7.77 2.29 3.88
C TYR A 26 -6.68 2.02 4.95
N ILE A 27 -5.55 1.44 4.55
CA ILE A 27 -4.42 1.18 5.48
C ILE A 27 -3.77 2.49 5.93
N GLU A 28 -3.59 3.46 5.03
CA GLU A 28 -3.14 4.81 5.38
C GLU A 28 -4.08 5.44 6.41
N TRP A 29 -5.39 5.38 6.15
CA TRP A 29 -6.39 5.94 7.04
C TRP A 29 -6.46 5.22 8.40
N THR A 30 -6.21 3.91 8.44
CA THR A 30 -6.15 3.16 9.71
C THR A 30 -5.12 3.77 10.64
N LEU A 31 -3.91 4.04 10.15
CA LEU A 31 -2.88 4.71 10.95
C LEU A 31 -3.28 6.15 11.29
N LEU A 32 -3.68 6.95 10.30
CA LEU A 32 -3.99 8.37 10.51
C LEU A 32 -5.14 8.57 11.49
N GLY A 33 -6.20 7.76 11.38
CA GLY A 33 -7.37 7.80 12.24
C GLY A 33 -7.10 7.33 13.68
N ASP A 34 -6.06 6.54 13.89
CA ASP A 34 -5.67 6.05 15.21
C ASP A 34 -4.80 7.05 15.98
N ILE A 35 -4.05 7.91 15.28
CA ILE A 35 -3.12 8.88 15.90
C ILE A 35 -3.80 9.71 17.00
N PRO A 36 -4.96 10.36 16.80
CA PRO A 36 -5.57 11.17 17.86
C PRO A 36 -5.96 10.36 19.11
N ARG A 37 -6.20 9.06 18.96
CA ARG A 37 -6.62 8.15 20.04
C ARG A 37 -5.45 7.56 20.81
N LEU A 38 -4.25 7.61 20.22
CA LEU A 38 -3.01 7.08 20.78
C LEU A 38 -2.02 8.20 21.15
N GLN A 39 -2.43 9.47 21.04
CA GLN A 39 -1.56 10.64 21.17
C GLN A 39 -0.77 10.67 22.49
N ASP A 40 -1.34 10.19 23.59
CA ASP A 40 -0.69 10.12 24.91
C ASP A 40 0.40 9.04 25.01
N ARG A 41 0.49 8.14 24.03
CA ARG A 41 1.38 6.98 23.99
C ARG A 41 2.35 7.01 22.80
N LEU A 42 2.13 7.92 21.86
CA LEU A 42 2.97 8.11 20.68
C LEU A 42 4.15 9.05 20.97
N PRO A 43 5.27 8.94 20.23
CA PRO A 43 6.31 9.97 20.26
C PRO A 43 5.75 11.34 19.84
N ASP A 44 6.18 12.43 20.49
CA ASP A 44 5.67 13.80 20.26
C ASP A 44 5.72 14.23 18.78
N ASP A 45 6.74 13.78 18.05
CA ASP A 45 6.93 14.11 16.64
C ASP A 45 6.13 13.24 15.66
N PHE A 46 5.40 12.24 16.15
CA PHE A 46 4.55 11.36 15.36
C PHE A 46 3.07 11.79 15.48
N CYS A 47 2.70 12.81 14.71
CA CYS A 47 1.37 13.41 14.76
C CYS A 47 0.70 13.50 13.37
N LEU A 48 -0.62 13.70 13.38
CA LEU A 48 -1.46 13.70 12.18
C LEU A 48 -0.97 14.72 11.13
N GLU A 49 -0.75 15.97 11.54
CA GLU A 49 -0.29 17.07 10.66
C GLU A 49 1.00 16.72 9.90
N LYS A 50 1.93 16.00 10.54
CA LYS A 50 3.20 15.60 9.93
C LYS A 50 3.06 14.44 8.96
N LEU A 51 2.02 13.62 9.09
CA LEU A 51 1.80 12.39 8.33
C LEU A 51 0.82 12.56 7.17
N GLU A 52 -0.20 13.41 7.27
CA GLU A 52 -1.24 13.57 6.23
C GLU A 52 -0.72 13.97 4.85
N SER A 53 0.39 14.71 4.79
CA SER A 53 1.02 15.12 3.52
C SER A 53 1.99 14.08 2.94
N LYS A 54 2.25 12.99 3.65
CA LYS A 54 3.25 11.99 3.26
C LYS A 54 2.66 10.99 2.26
N THR A 55 3.54 10.46 1.42
CA THR A 55 3.21 9.26 0.62
C THR A 55 3.15 8.02 1.51
N THR A 56 2.45 6.97 1.07
CA THR A 56 2.41 5.64 1.72
C THR A 56 3.78 5.18 2.21
N GLY A 57 4.79 5.23 1.33
CA GLY A 57 6.15 4.79 1.68
C GLY A 57 6.84 5.71 2.69
N SER A 58 6.58 7.02 2.62
CA SER A 58 7.09 7.97 3.61
C SER A 58 6.41 7.83 4.97
N MET A 59 5.12 7.47 5.01
CA MET A 59 4.42 7.10 6.23
C MET A 59 4.99 5.81 6.83
N ALA A 60 5.29 4.82 5.98
CA ALA A 60 5.92 3.57 6.38
C ALA A 60 7.24 3.80 7.13
N THR A 61 8.14 4.60 6.54
CA THR A 61 9.40 4.99 7.18
C THR A 61 9.16 5.75 8.48
N ALA A 62 8.22 6.70 8.51
CA ALA A 62 7.91 7.45 9.71
C ALA A 62 7.42 6.54 10.85
N ALA A 63 6.55 5.56 10.57
CA ALA A 63 6.05 4.61 11.55
C ALA A 63 7.18 3.72 12.09
N GLN A 64 8.08 3.24 11.23
CA GLN A 64 9.24 2.44 11.64
C GLN A 64 10.21 3.25 12.53
N GLU A 65 10.45 4.52 12.22
CA GLU A 65 11.29 5.37 13.07
C GLU A 65 10.62 5.72 14.39
N ALA A 66 9.30 5.96 14.39
CA ALA A 66 8.54 6.21 15.61
C ALA A 66 8.52 4.98 16.53
N ALA A 67 8.42 3.78 15.97
CA ALA A 67 8.51 2.54 16.74
C ALA A 67 9.81 2.43 17.56
N LYS A 68 10.95 2.82 16.98
CA LYS A 68 12.25 2.80 17.68
C LYS A 68 12.31 3.72 18.90
N GLN A 69 11.49 4.77 18.90
CA GLN A 69 11.46 5.81 19.93
C GLN A 69 10.31 5.60 20.94
N CYS A 70 9.33 4.77 20.59
CA CYS A 70 8.14 4.53 21.39
C CYS A 70 8.46 3.65 22.61
N GLN A 71 8.11 4.16 23.80
CA GLN A 71 8.33 3.45 25.07
C GLN A 71 7.19 2.47 25.41
N ASP A 72 5.99 2.74 24.90
CA ASP A 72 4.83 1.88 25.10
C ASP A 72 4.95 0.63 24.22
N GLY A 73 4.98 -0.56 24.86
CA GLY A 73 5.24 -1.81 24.17
C GLY A 73 4.18 -2.19 23.13
N GLU A 74 2.90 -1.90 23.39
CA GLU A 74 1.80 -2.21 22.47
C GLU A 74 1.81 -1.25 21.28
N VAL A 75 1.97 0.05 21.55
CA VAL A 75 2.02 1.07 20.49
C VAL A 75 3.26 0.89 19.62
N ARG A 76 4.41 0.52 20.20
CA ARG A 76 5.59 0.16 19.43
C ARG A 76 5.32 -1.02 18.49
N ALA A 77 4.74 -2.12 18.98
CA ALA A 77 4.42 -3.28 18.15
C ALA A 77 3.46 -2.91 17.01
N TYR A 78 2.45 -2.11 17.31
CA TYR A 78 1.52 -1.55 16.32
C TYR A 78 2.23 -0.71 15.25
N LEU A 79 3.12 0.22 15.64
CA LEU A 79 3.88 1.04 14.70
C LEU A 79 4.83 0.22 13.82
N GLU A 80 5.45 -0.84 14.35
CA GLU A 80 6.29 -1.76 13.57
C GLU A 80 5.48 -2.50 12.50
N VAL A 81 4.33 -3.05 12.88
CA VAL A 81 3.42 -3.75 11.96
C VAL A 81 2.85 -2.77 10.93
N MET A 82 2.41 -1.60 11.36
CA MET A 82 1.93 -0.57 10.44
C MET A 82 2.99 -0.12 9.44
N GLY A 83 4.23 0.06 9.90
CA GLY A 83 5.36 0.38 9.03
C GLY A 83 5.62 -0.70 7.96
N LYS A 84 5.52 -1.98 8.34
CA LYS A 84 5.62 -3.11 7.38
C LYS A 84 4.44 -3.12 6.40
N ALA A 85 3.21 -2.98 6.88
CA ALA A 85 2.02 -2.98 6.05
C ALA A 85 2.03 -1.82 5.03
N LEU A 86 2.37 -0.61 5.46
CA LEU A 86 2.51 0.54 4.57
C LEU A 86 3.65 0.37 3.56
N SER A 87 4.75 -0.28 3.94
CA SER A 87 5.83 -0.63 3.00
C SER A 87 5.33 -1.58 1.90
N THR A 88 4.64 -2.65 2.30
CA THR A 88 3.99 -3.59 1.37
C THR A 88 3.01 -2.87 0.44
N MET A 89 2.17 -1.99 0.98
CA MET A 89 1.24 -1.21 0.15
C MET A 89 1.94 -0.27 -0.82
N ALA A 90 3.01 0.38 -0.38
CA ALA A 90 3.81 1.24 -1.24
C ALA A 90 4.43 0.44 -2.41
N GLU A 91 4.96 -0.75 -2.16
CA GLU A 91 5.48 -1.65 -3.20
C GLU A 91 4.40 -2.02 -4.23
N ILE A 92 3.28 -2.59 -3.76
CA ILE A 92 2.18 -3.06 -4.61
C ILE A 92 1.63 -1.91 -5.47
N ARG A 93 1.33 -0.77 -4.84
CA ARG A 93 0.81 0.42 -5.54
C ARG A 93 1.82 0.93 -6.56
N ASN A 94 3.10 0.95 -6.24
CA ASN A 94 4.14 1.43 -7.14
C ASN A 94 4.29 0.53 -8.36
N ASP A 95 4.16 -0.79 -8.21
CA ASP A 95 4.17 -1.71 -9.35
C ASP A 95 3.02 -1.40 -10.32
N VAL A 96 1.81 -1.16 -9.81
CA VAL A 96 0.66 -0.75 -10.61
C VAL A 96 0.88 0.62 -11.28
N LEU A 97 1.23 1.65 -10.52
CA LEU A 97 1.34 3.03 -11.03
C LEU A 97 2.53 3.24 -11.98
N HIS A 98 3.56 2.40 -11.89
CA HIS A 98 4.72 2.46 -12.78
C HIS A 98 4.69 1.43 -13.91
N ALA A 99 3.62 0.64 -14.01
CA ALA A 99 3.38 -0.20 -15.17
C ALA A 99 2.88 0.61 -16.37
N ARG A 100 2.83 -0.05 -17.55
CA ARG A 100 2.34 0.53 -18.80
C ARG A 100 1.32 -0.40 -19.44
N PRO A 101 0.24 0.10 -20.05
CA PRO A 101 -0.67 -0.74 -20.83
C PRO A 101 0.08 -1.47 -21.95
N ALA A 102 -0.18 -2.76 -22.12
CA ALA A 102 0.35 -3.58 -23.20
C ALA A 102 -0.60 -4.73 -23.55
N THR A 103 -0.51 -5.21 -24.79
CA THR A 103 -1.25 -6.39 -25.25
C THR A 103 -0.65 -7.65 -24.63
N TYR A 104 -1.40 -8.28 -23.72
CA TYR A 104 -1.04 -9.51 -23.02
C TYR A 104 -1.25 -10.74 -23.91
N ASP A 105 -2.41 -10.83 -24.54
CA ASP A 105 -2.74 -11.86 -25.53
C ASP A 105 -3.12 -11.20 -26.86
N THR A 106 -2.33 -11.49 -27.89
CA THR A 106 -2.52 -10.93 -29.24
C THR A 106 -3.68 -11.56 -30.00
N THR A 107 -4.15 -12.74 -29.58
CA THR A 107 -5.28 -13.43 -30.21
C THR A 107 -6.60 -12.80 -29.78
N SER A 108 -6.78 -12.57 -28.49
CA SER A 108 -7.96 -11.93 -27.92
C SER A 108 -7.89 -10.40 -27.88
N GLY A 109 -6.68 -9.83 -28.02
CA GLY A 109 -6.44 -8.39 -27.87
C GLY A 109 -6.42 -7.92 -26.40
N THR A 110 -6.41 -8.85 -25.44
CA THR A 110 -6.46 -8.57 -24.00
C THR A 110 -5.35 -7.61 -23.58
N GLN A 111 -5.71 -6.56 -22.85
CA GLN A 111 -4.77 -5.55 -22.35
C GLN A 111 -4.50 -5.75 -20.87
N ARG A 112 -3.23 -5.73 -20.48
CA ARG A 112 -2.79 -5.75 -19.07
C ARG A 112 -1.72 -4.70 -18.84
N LEU A 113 -1.51 -4.37 -17.58
CA LEU A 113 -0.38 -3.56 -17.16
C LEU A 113 0.90 -4.41 -17.19
N PHE A 114 1.95 -3.86 -17.78
CA PHE A 114 3.26 -4.49 -17.90
C PHE A 114 4.33 -3.61 -17.26
N ARG A 115 5.02 -4.15 -16.26
CA ARG A 115 5.93 -3.41 -15.39
C ARG A 115 7.36 -3.88 -15.60
N ALA A 116 8.27 -2.93 -15.83
CA ALA A 116 9.71 -3.23 -15.78
C ALA A 116 10.14 -3.44 -14.33
N LYS A 117 10.79 -4.56 -14.05
CA LYS A 117 11.35 -4.81 -12.71
C LYS A 117 12.53 -3.88 -12.47
N VAL A 118 12.62 -3.35 -11.25
CA VAL A 118 13.72 -2.46 -10.83
C VAL A 118 14.42 -3.06 -9.62
N ASP A 119 15.72 -2.80 -9.49
CA ASP A 119 16.48 -3.17 -8.29
C ASP A 119 16.27 -2.16 -7.15
N THR A 120 16.96 -2.38 -6.02
CA THR A 120 16.92 -1.50 -4.84
C THR A 120 17.43 -0.08 -5.10
N THR A 121 18.19 0.13 -6.19
CA THR A 121 18.67 1.45 -6.63
C THR A 121 17.75 2.10 -7.67
N ARG A 122 16.58 1.49 -7.93
CA ARG A 122 15.58 1.89 -8.93
C ARG A 122 16.06 1.77 -10.38
N LYS A 123 17.09 0.98 -10.65
CA LYS A 123 17.54 0.72 -12.01
C LYS A 123 16.79 -0.47 -12.62
N PRO A 124 16.38 -0.41 -13.91
CA PRO A 124 15.75 -1.54 -14.56
C PRO A 124 16.66 -2.76 -14.57
N THR A 125 16.13 -3.93 -14.20
CA THR A 125 16.90 -5.19 -14.21
C THR A 125 16.91 -5.88 -15.57
N GLY A 126 16.08 -5.41 -16.51
CA GLY A 126 15.84 -6.06 -17.80
C GLY A 126 14.66 -7.04 -17.77
N GLU A 127 14.26 -7.52 -16.59
CA GLU A 127 13.06 -8.33 -16.40
C GLU A 127 11.78 -7.48 -16.44
N ARG A 128 10.67 -8.13 -16.77
CA ARG A 128 9.34 -7.51 -16.77
C ARG A 128 8.32 -8.46 -16.18
N ILE A 129 7.32 -7.89 -15.51
CA ILE A 129 6.23 -8.60 -14.87
C ILE A 129 4.91 -8.13 -15.48
N TRP A 130 4.01 -9.07 -15.72
CA TRP A 130 2.62 -8.78 -16.01
C TRP A 130 1.87 -8.57 -14.69
N ILE A 131 1.07 -7.52 -14.66
CA ILE A 131 0.04 -7.33 -13.64
C ILE A 131 -1.21 -8.01 -14.22
N ASP A 132 -1.20 -9.33 -14.19
CA ASP A 132 -2.31 -10.19 -14.61
C ASP A 132 -3.16 -10.60 -13.40
N GLU A 133 -4.17 -11.44 -13.63
CA GLU A 133 -5.08 -11.93 -12.58
C GLU A 133 -4.31 -12.63 -11.46
N LYS A 134 -3.32 -13.44 -11.82
CA LYS A 134 -2.51 -14.18 -10.84
C LYS A 134 -1.73 -13.22 -9.96
N TRP A 135 -1.07 -12.23 -10.54
CA TRP A 135 -0.36 -11.20 -9.78
C TRP A 135 -1.32 -10.44 -8.85
N LEU A 136 -2.51 -10.09 -9.35
CA LEU A 136 -3.54 -9.38 -8.57
C LEU A 136 -4.06 -10.21 -7.41
N ASP A 137 -4.29 -11.51 -7.58
CA ASP A 137 -4.70 -12.42 -6.52
C ASP A 137 -3.60 -12.53 -5.45
N GLU A 138 -2.35 -12.72 -5.85
CA GLU A 138 -1.21 -12.76 -4.93
C GLU A 138 -1.06 -11.46 -4.13
N GLN A 139 -1.32 -10.31 -4.74
CA GLN A 139 -1.25 -9.04 -4.02
C GLN A 139 -2.44 -8.85 -3.08
N VAL A 140 -3.64 -9.28 -3.45
CA VAL A 140 -4.80 -9.26 -2.55
C VAL A 140 -4.54 -10.11 -1.31
N ASP A 141 -3.94 -11.30 -1.47
CA ASP A 141 -3.57 -12.14 -0.32
C ASP A 141 -2.56 -11.43 0.60
N ARG A 142 -1.53 -10.77 0.03
CA ARG A 142 -0.56 -9.97 0.81
C ARG A 142 -1.22 -8.81 1.55
N ILE A 143 -2.20 -8.14 0.92
CA ILE A 143 -2.95 -7.03 1.51
C ILE A 143 -3.79 -7.55 2.69
N ASN A 144 -4.51 -8.64 2.50
CA ASN A 144 -5.35 -9.24 3.54
C ASN A 144 -4.50 -9.68 4.73
N GLN A 145 -3.35 -10.33 4.50
CA GLN A 145 -2.44 -10.70 5.57
C GLN A 145 -1.94 -9.46 6.33
N ALA A 146 -1.60 -8.37 5.63
CA ALA A 146 -1.18 -7.13 6.29
C ALA A 146 -2.30 -6.52 7.14
N LEU A 147 -3.56 -6.60 6.71
CA LEU A 147 -4.71 -6.16 7.49
C LEU A 147 -4.93 -7.01 8.74
N ASP A 148 -4.84 -8.34 8.60
CA ASP A 148 -4.96 -9.27 9.73
C ASP A 148 -3.85 -9.03 10.76
N ASP A 149 -2.62 -8.81 10.30
CA ASP A 149 -1.48 -8.51 11.16
C ASP A 149 -1.70 -7.19 11.93
N ILE A 150 -2.23 -6.15 11.27
CA ILE A 150 -2.55 -4.86 11.91
C ILE A 150 -3.60 -5.07 12.99
N GLU A 151 -4.72 -5.72 12.67
CA GLU A 151 -5.83 -5.90 13.60
C GLU A 151 -5.42 -6.72 14.82
N ALA A 152 -4.54 -7.73 14.64
CA ALA A 152 -4.02 -8.55 15.72
C ALA A 152 -3.21 -7.76 16.77
N VAL A 153 -2.63 -6.60 16.41
CA VAL A 153 -1.79 -5.79 17.30
C VAL A 153 -2.34 -4.39 17.56
N ARG A 154 -3.52 -4.05 17.02
CA ARG A 154 -4.10 -2.72 17.12
C ARG A 154 -4.45 -2.40 18.58
N PRO A 155 -3.86 -1.37 19.20
CA PRO A 155 -4.05 -1.12 20.63
C PRO A 155 -5.50 -0.73 20.93
N PRO A 156 -6.02 -1.08 22.12
CA PRO A 156 -7.34 -0.62 22.53
C PRO A 156 -7.35 0.91 22.66
N PHE A 157 -8.39 1.55 22.13
CA PHE A 157 -8.59 2.98 22.31
C PHE A 157 -9.23 3.23 23.67
N LYS A 158 -8.67 4.18 24.43
CA LYS A 158 -9.35 4.69 25.62
C LYS A 158 -10.64 5.39 25.16
N LYS A 159 -11.75 5.08 25.83
CA LYS A 159 -13.05 5.71 25.60
C LYS A 159 -13.05 7.16 26.05
#